data_AF-A0A962J4M1-F1
#
_entry.id   AF-A0A962J4M1-F1
#
_cell.length_a   1.000
_cell.length_b   1.000
_cell.length_c   1.000
_cell.angle_alpha   90.00
_cell.angle_beta   90.00
_cell.angle_gamma   90.00
#
_symmetry.space_group_name_H-M   'P 1'
#
loop_
_entity.id
_entity.type
_entity.pdbx_description
1 polymer ?
#
loop_
_entity_poly.entity_id
_entity_poly.type
_entity_poly.pdbx_seq_one_letter_code
_entity_poly.pdbx_strand_id
1 'polypeptide(L)'
;MTYTVENRLALLPAKVSMPFRQLLSAGQITEDVVHTVLDAGEITGDTSKLIGFSVGFLHLRGQGVPVHDVIRMAKTQNRRISLGWSAKRWKEEHDRLSRAEALHRMAQENVGYDVSKFEEHLPERFSGYLIRSSRRLGMEGLRQRHCVASYDSRLRNGNCAIAAVFVNKQRWTVELRLTNDEEAPLRIDQIKTRYNGLPPASVREKIHEILGIALKKTAGVSVGSAMPNYIYMENLRRILPVLRAQGIENVTISFEGYGDSGSIEDISYAPCTNENIKEIPVEHLCTASHFDDGQWLKTVTPQQSTLNEAIDELTYDYLEETGVDWYNNDGGYGELVIDVNAGTVALEVNVRYTESTTEYSAERDIITGEDI
;
A
#
# COMPACT_ATOMS: atom_id res chain seq x y z
N MET A 1 35.60 21.95 -0.28
CA MET A 1 35.65 23.37 0.11
C MET A 1 34.25 23.75 0.58
N THR A 2 34.07 24.02 1.88
CA THR A 2 32.81 24.57 2.38
C THR A 2 32.71 26.01 1.88
N TYR A 3 31.91 26.23 0.85
CA TYR A 3 31.60 27.58 0.40
C TYR A 3 30.78 28.27 1.49
N THR A 4 31.32 29.36 2.05
CA THR A 4 30.56 30.20 2.99
C THR A 4 29.30 30.73 2.30
N VAL A 5 28.23 30.98 3.06
CA VAL A 5 27.00 31.59 2.52
C VAL A 5 27.34 32.86 1.74
N GLU A 6 28.23 33.70 2.27
CA GLU A 6 28.63 34.94 1.62
C GLU A 6 29.29 34.73 0.25
N ASN A 7 30.17 33.73 0.11
CA ASN A 7 30.78 33.42 -1.18
C ASN A 7 29.74 33.03 -2.23
N ARG A 8 28.68 32.31 -1.83
CA ARG A 8 27.60 31.91 -2.73
C ARG A 8 26.69 33.10 -3.08
N LEU A 9 26.39 33.95 -2.10
CA LEU A 9 25.59 35.17 -2.31
C LEU A 9 26.32 36.18 -3.20
N ALA A 10 27.65 36.25 -3.15
CA ALA A 10 28.45 37.13 -4.00
C ALA A 10 28.36 36.79 -5.50
N LEU A 11 28.00 35.55 -5.85
CA LEU A 11 27.81 35.10 -7.24
C LEU A 11 26.43 35.48 -7.80
N LEU A 12 25.50 35.95 -6.95
CA LEU A 12 24.15 36.32 -7.37
C LEU A 12 24.02 37.82 -7.65
N PRO A 13 23.05 38.23 -8.48
CA PRO A 13 22.73 39.65 -8.67
C PRO A 13 22.40 40.32 -7.33
N ALA A 14 22.83 41.58 -7.17
CA ALA A 14 22.65 42.34 -5.93
C ALA A 14 21.18 42.40 -5.46
N LYS A 15 20.22 42.44 -6.40
CA LYS A 15 18.78 42.42 -6.12
C LYS A 15 18.31 41.15 -5.38
N VAL A 16 19.01 40.03 -5.58
CA VAL A 16 18.72 38.74 -4.94
C VAL A 16 19.56 38.57 -3.67
N SER A 17 20.84 38.95 -3.73
CA SER A 17 21.78 38.71 -2.62
C SER A 17 21.58 39.65 -1.43
N MET A 18 21.25 40.93 -1.67
CA MET A 18 21.10 41.93 -0.60
C MET A 18 19.99 41.62 0.40
N PRO A 19 18.78 41.19 -0.03
CA PRO A 19 17.73 40.78 0.89
C PRO A 19 18.17 39.63 1.81
N PHE A 20 18.85 38.60 1.28
CA PHE A 20 19.37 37.51 2.13
C PHE A 20 20.38 38.00 3.16
N ARG A 21 21.29 38.91 2.79
CA ARG A 21 22.24 39.51 3.76
C ARG A 21 21.52 40.30 4.86
N GLN A 22 20.51 41.08 4.51
CA GLN A 22 19.70 41.84 5.47
C GLN A 22 18.98 40.89 6.44
N LEU A 23 18.29 39.87 5.92
CA LEU A 23 17.56 38.89 6.72
C LEU A 23 18.49 38.10 7.66
N LEU A 24 19.68 37.73 7.20
CA LEU A 24 20.72 37.08 8.02
C LEU A 24 21.21 38.02 9.14
N SER A 25 21.54 39.28 8.80
CA SER A 25 22.02 40.26 9.79
C SER A 25 20.99 40.61 10.85
N ALA A 26 19.70 40.54 10.49
CA ALA A 26 18.58 40.75 11.39
C ALA A 26 18.21 39.51 12.20
N GLY A 27 18.86 38.35 11.96
CA GLY A 27 18.56 37.08 12.61
C GLY A 27 17.20 36.48 12.25
N GLN A 28 16.58 36.94 11.16
CA GLN A 28 15.25 36.49 10.72
C GLN A 28 15.28 35.16 9.96
N ILE A 29 16.43 34.85 9.37
CA ILE A 29 16.73 33.56 8.75
C ILE A 29 18.11 33.10 9.18
N THR A 30 18.34 31.80 9.12
CA THR A 30 19.61 31.17 9.47
C THR A 30 20.43 30.83 8.23
N GLU A 31 21.73 30.60 8.40
CA GLU A 31 22.61 30.19 7.29
C GLU A 31 22.19 28.86 6.65
N ASP A 32 21.63 27.91 7.42
CA ASP A 32 21.12 26.65 6.88
C ASP A 32 19.96 26.86 5.89
N VAL A 33 19.08 27.82 6.18
CA VAL A 33 17.97 28.19 5.32
C VAL A 33 18.50 28.76 4.01
N VAL A 34 19.46 29.67 4.09
CA VAL A 34 20.06 30.29 2.90
C VAL A 34 20.77 29.25 2.05
N HIS A 35 21.56 28.35 2.65
CA HIS A 35 22.22 27.27 1.92
C HIS A 35 21.23 26.39 1.16
N THR A 36 20.11 26.03 1.79
CA THR A 36 19.05 25.21 1.19
C THR A 36 18.39 25.91 0.01
N VAL A 37 18.07 27.19 0.17
CA VAL A 37 17.45 28.00 -0.89
C VAL A 37 18.40 28.18 -2.08
N LEU A 38 19.69 28.41 -1.81
CA LEU A 38 20.70 28.50 -2.87
C LEU A 38 20.90 27.17 -3.58
N ASP A 39 20.88 26.04 -2.86
CA ASP A 39 20.91 24.71 -3.48
C ASP A 39 19.69 24.48 -4.38
N ALA A 40 18.51 24.94 -3.96
CA ALA A 40 17.31 24.87 -4.78
C ALA A 40 17.48 25.70 -6.08
N GLY A 41 18.06 26.90 -5.98
CA GLY A 41 18.35 27.75 -7.13
C GLY A 41 19.37 27.17 -8.11
N GLU A 42 20.38 26.46 -7.61
CA GLU A 42 21.34 25.75 -8.45
C GLU A 42 20.67 24.60 -9.23
N ILE A 43 19.73 23.88 -8.60
CA ILE A 43 19.00 22.79 -9.28
C ILE A 43 18.03 23.33 -10.34
N THR A 44 17.31 24.41 -10.04
CA THR A 44 16.29 24.97 -10.95
C THR A 44 16.86 25.90 -11.99
N GLY A 45 18.04 26.48 -11.76
CA GLY A 45 18.58 27.57 -12.55
C GLY A 45 17.83 28.90 -12.36
N ASP A 46 16.83 28.96 -11.46
CA ASP A 46 15.99 30.14 -11.24
C ASP A 46 16.40 30.87 -9.96
N THR A 47 17.25 31.88 -10.13
CA THR A 47 17.71 32.74 -9.02
C THR A 47 16.69 33.83 -8.67
N SER A 48 15.71 34.11 -9.53
CA SER A 48 14.78 35.23 -9.36
C SER A 48 13.71 34.94 -8.30
N LYS A 49 13.29 33.67 -8.18
CA LYS A 49 12.24 33.24 -7.25
C LYS A 49 12.75 32.86 -5.86
N LEU A 50 14.06 32.92 -5.61
CA LEU A 50 14.67 32.44 -4.36
C LEU A 50 14.15 33.16 -3.12
N ILE A 51 13.95 34.48 -3.19
CA ILE A 51 13.42 35.25 -2.07
C ILE A 51 11.98 34.79 -1.75
N GLY A 52 11.11 34.70 -2.76
CA GLY A 52 9.75 34.18 -2.58
C GLY A 52 9.71 32.74 -2.08
N PHE A 53 10.60 31.90 -2.61
CA PHE A 53 10.75 30.52 -2.17
C PHE A 53 11.20 30.42 -0.71
N SER A 54 12.06 31.32 -0.23
CA SER A 54 12.51 31.29 1.16
C SER A 54 11.35 31.43 2.16
N VAL A 55 10.36 32.28 1.86
CA VAL A 55 9.14 32.43 2.65
C VAL A 55 8.31 31.14 2.62
N GLY A 56 8.08 30.58 1.42
CA GLY A 56 7.34 29.33 1.25
C GLY A 56 8.03 28.15 1.95
N PHE A 57 9.36 28.06 1.86
CA PHE A 57 10.16 27.05 2.52
C PHE A 57 10.04 27.13 4.04
N LEU A 58 10.14 28.32 4.64
CA LEU A 58 9.98 28.48 6.09
C LEU A 58 8.57 28.09 6.55
N HIS A 59 7.54 28.43 5.78
CA HIS A 59 6.17 28.01 6.05
C HIS A 59 6.01 26.47 6.00
N LEU A 60 6.50 25.85 4.92
CA LEU A 60 6.45 24.39 4.74
C LEU A 60 7.27 23.66 5.81
N ARG A 61 8.42 24.20 6.21
CA ARG A 61 9.24 23.69 7.32
C ARG A 61 8.47 23.74 8.64
N GLY A 62 7.74 24.83 8.90
CA GLY A 62 6.84 24.94 10.06
C GLY A 62 5.72 23.89 10.09
N GLN A 63 5.30 23.40 8.92
CA GLN A 63 4.32 22.31 8.77
C GLN A 63 4.95 20.91 8.81
N GLY A 64 6.26 20.80 9.06
CA GLY A 64 6.98 19.52 9.06
C GLY A 64 7.18 18.91 7.67
N VAL A 65 7.11 19.70 6.59
CA VAL A 65 7.36 19.22 5.22
C VAL A 65 8.88 19.13 5.00
N PRO A 66 9.42 18.00 4.52
CA PRO A 66 10.86 17.73 4.44
C PRO A 66 11.53 18.37 3.20
N VAL A 67 11.26 19.65 2.93
CA VAL A 67 11.75 20.36 1.73
C VAL A 67 13.28 20.36 1.64
N HIS A 68 13.96 20.60 2.77
CA HIS A 68 15.42 20.56 2.86
C HIS A 68 15.98 19.22 2.37
N ASP A 69 15.40 18.11 2.82
CA ASP A 69 15.87 16.78 2.46
C ASP A 69 15.64 16.47 0.99
N VAL A 70 14.52 16.90 0.42
CA VAL A 70 14.26 16.76 -1.03
C VAL A 70 15.29 17.52 -1.84
N ILE A 71 15.60 18.76 -1.50
CA ILE A 71 16.60 19.57 -2.21
C ILE A 71 17.98 18.89 -2.15
N ARG A 72 18.40 18.46 -0.96
CA ARG A 72 19.67 17.74 -0.77
C ARG A 72 19.73 16.47 -1.62
N MET A 73 18.70 15.62 -1.57
CA MET A 73 18.64 14.37 -2.33
C MET A 73 18.59 14.62 -3.85
N ALA A 74 17.79 15.61 -4.27
CA ALA A 74 17.64 15.95 -5.68
C ALA A 74 18.95 16.46 -6.28
N LYS A 75 19.71 17.28 -5.54
CA LYS A 75 21.04 17.75 -5.94
C LYS A 75 22.01 16.59 -6.15
N THR A 76 22.07 15.64 -5.21
CA THR A 76 22.96 14.47 -5.30
C THR A 76 22.59 13.54 -6.45
N GLN A 77 21.29 13.38 -6.74
CA GLN A 77 20.79 12.49 -7.79
C GLN A 77 20.60 13.18 -9.16
N ASN A 78 20.99 14.45 -9.29
CA ASN A 78 20.78 15.29 -10.48
C ASN A 78 19.31 15.29 -10.97
N ARG A 79 18.36 15.44 -10.02
CA ARG A 79 16.92 15.43 -10.27
C ARG A 79 16.38 16.86 -10.27
N ARG A 80 15.43 17.13 -11.17
CA ARG A 80 14.75 18.43 -11.23
C ARG A 80 13.74 18.57 -10.10
N ILE A 81 13.64 19.77 -9.54
CA ILE A 81 12.62 20.16 -8.56
C ILE A 81 11.89 21.41 -9.07
N SER A 82 10.71 21.70 -8.50
CA SER A 82 10.05 22.99 -8.68
C SER A 82 9.86 23.67 -7.33
N LEU A 83 10.24 24.94 -7.26
CA LEU A 83 10.08 25.76 -6.05
C LEU A 83 8.61 25.99 -5.69
N GLY A 84 7.69 25.82 -6.64
CA GLY A 84 6.25 26.02 -6.47
C GLY A 84 5.45 24.77 -6.07
N TRP A 85 6.12 23.66 -5.73
CA TRP A 85 5.41 22.45 -5.32
C TRP A 85 4.59 22.63 -4.05
N SER A 86 3.42 21.98 -4.01
CA SER A 86 2.57 21.91 -2.82
C SER A 86 3.23 21.07 -1.72
N ALA A 87 2.78 21.24 -0.47
CA ALA A 87 3.22 20.43 0.67
C ALA A 87 3.09 18.91 0.40
N LYS A 88 1.99 18.50 -0.26
CA LYS A 88 1.77 17.10 -0.66
C LYS A 88 2.83 16.63 -1.64
N ARG A 89 3.11 17.42 -2.70
CA ARG A 89 4.09 17.06 -3.73
C ARG A 89 5.52 16.97 -3.17
N TRP A 90 5.91 17.87 -2.26
CA TRP A 90 7.20 17.78 -1.56
C TRP A 90 7.31 16.49 -0.74
N LYS A 91 6.25 16.08 -0.03
CA LYS A 91 6.23 14.81 0.72
C LYS A 91 6.34 13.59 -0.19
N GLU A 92 5.61 13.58 -1.30
CA GLU A 92 5.69 12.48 -2.27
C GLU A 92 7.08 12.34 -2.89
N GLU A 93 7.70 13.45 -3.29
CA GLU A 93 9.04 13.42 -3.87
C GLU A 93 10.09 13.04 -2.81
N HIS A 94 9.93 13.50 -1.57
CA HIS A 94 10.73 13.02 -0.44
C HIS A 94 10.64 11.50 -0.30
N ASP A 95 9.45 10.93 -0.27
CA ASP A 95 9.26 9.49 -0.09
C ASP A 95 9.81 8.69 -1.28
N ARG A 96 9.72 9.24 -2.49
CA ARG A 96 10.33 8.64 -3.69
C ARG A 96 11.86 8.66 -3.62
N LEU A 97 12.46 9.82 -3.37
CA LEU A 97 13.92 9.99 -3.34
C LEU A 97 14.56 9.25 -2.17
N SER A 98 13.95 9.31 -0.98
CA SER A 98 14.41 8.61 0.22
C SER A 98 14.41 7.10 0.01
N ARG A 99 13.37 6.54 -0.64
CA ARG A 99 13.36 5.13 -1.02
C ARG A 99 14.49 4.80 -2.00
N ALA A 100 14.68 5.61 -3.04
CA ALA A 100 15.72 5.36 -4.04
C ALA A 100 17.13 5.40 -3.43
N GLU A 101 17.41 6.38 -2.57
CA GLU A 101 18.69 6.51 -1.89
C GLU A 101 18.91 5.38 -0.88
N ALA A 102 17.89 5.04 -0.07
CA ALA A 102 17.97 3.92 0.86
C ALA A 102 18.28 2.62 0.13
N LEU A 103 17.65 2.37 -1.02
CA LEU A 103 17.91 1.20 -1.85
C LEU A 103 19.32 1.19 -2.43
N HIS A 104 19.80 2.34 -2.94
CA HIS A 104 21.13 2.45 -3.50
C HIS A 104 22.22 2.24 -2.44
N ARG A 105 22.08 2.91 -1.29
CA ARG A 105 22.94 2.77 -0.12
C ARG A 105 22.99 1.33 0.37
N MET A 106 21.82 0.69 0.54
CA MET A 106 21.73 -0.72 0.95
C MET A 106 22.42 -1.66 -0.03
N ALA A 107 22.34 -1.39 -1.34
CA ALA A 107 23.02 -2.17 -2.37
C ALA A 107 24.54 -2.00 -2.36
N GLN A 108 25.03 -0.79 -2.09
CA GLN A 108 26.46 -0.47 -2.01
C GLN A 108 27.12 -0.97 -0.73
N GLU A 109 26.54 -0.69 0.44
CA GLU A 109 27.12 -1.08 1.73
C GLU A 109 27.11 -2.60 1.92
N ASN A 110 26.07 -3.30 1.43
CA ASN A 110 25.86 -4.74 1.55
C ASN A 110 26.19 -5.30 2.95
N VAL A 111 25.77 -4.60 4.00
CA VAL A 111 26.00 -4.98 5.39
C VAL A 111 25.31 -6.30 5.68
N GLY A 112 26.02 -7.23 6.33
CA GLY A 112 25.45 -8.48 6.81
C GLY A 112 24.60 -8.27 8.07
N TYR A 113 23.47 -8.94 8.16
CA TYR A 113 22.63 -8.98 9.35
C TYR A 113 22.85 -10.30 10.08
N ASP A 114 23.08 -10.23 11.39
CA ASP A 114 23.07 -11.41 12.24
C ASP A 114 21.62 -11.80 12.55
N VAL A 115 21.17 -12.90 11.95
CA VAL A 115 19.82 -13.45 12.12
C VAL A 115 19.84 -14.80 12.83
N SER A 116 20.98 -15.19 13.42
CA SER A 116 21.20 -16.54 13.97
C SER A 116 20.18 -16.89 15.07
N LYS A 117 19.82 -15.90 15.91
CA LYS A 117 18.80 -16.02 16.97
C LYS A 117 17.39 -16.31 16.45
N PHE A 118 17.11 -15.96 15.21
CA PHE A 118 15.83 -16.26 14.56
C PHE A 118 15.91 -17.59 13.84
N GLU A 119 17.03 -17.87 13.19
CA GLU A 119 17.27 -19.09 12.44
C GLU A 119 17.22 -20.35 13.32
N GLU A 120 17.72 -20.30 14.56
CA GLU A 120 17.69 -21.43 15.49
C GLU A 120 16.27 -21.91 15.85
N HIS A 121 15.28 -21.03 15.71
CA HIS A 121 13.88 -21.27 16.01
C HIS A 121 13.03 -21.54 14.76
N LEU A 122 13.63 -21.50 13.56
CA LEU A 122 12.95 -21.79 12.30
C LEU A 122 13.26 -23.22 11.82
N PRO A 123 12.40 -23.83 10.99
CA PRO A 123 12.69 -25.10 10.36
C PRO A 123 13.99 -25.04 9.55
N GLU A 124 14.77 -26.13 9.58
CA GLU A 124 16.06 -26.24 8.86
C GLU A 124 15.92 -25.95 7.36
N ARG A 125 14.75 -26.26 6.78
CA ARG A 125 14.36 -25.88 5.42
C ARG A 125 12.89 -25.48 5.38
N PHE A 126 12.62 -24.36 4.70
CA PHE A 126 11.26 -23.93 4.38
C PHE A 126 11.22 -23.33 2.97
N SER A 127 10.01 -23.13 2.44
CA SER A 127 9.78 -22.50 1.13
C SER A 127 10.09 -21.00 1.21
N GLY A 128 11.37 -20.63 1.23
CA GLY A 128 11.80 -19.26 1.49
C GLY A 128 13.24 -19.14 1.97
N TYR A 129 13.59 -17.96 2.48
CA TYR A 129 14.88 -17.71 3.13
C TYR A 129 14.86 -16.42 3.98
N LEU A 130 15.73 -16.36 4.97
CA LEU A 130 16.01 -15.13 5.73
C LEU A 130 16.83 -14.13 4.91
N ILE A 131 16.47 -12.85 5.00
CA ILE A 131 17.22 -11.74 4.43
C ILE A 131 18.40 -11.43 5.34
N ARG A 132 19.61 -11.76 4.88
CA ARG A 132 20.86 -11.64 5.65
C ARG A 132 21.73 -10.45 5.28
N SER A 133 21.31 -9.61 4.34
CA SER A 133 22.10 -8.43 4.00
C SER A 133 21.25 -7.26 3.53
N SER A 134 21.80 -6.06 3.69
CA SER A 134 21.15 -4.82 3.24
C SER A 134 20.87 -4.85 1.74
N ARG A 135 21.77 -5.41 0.93
CA ARG A 135 21.53 -5.57 -0.51
C ARG A 135 20.31 -6.44 -0.80
N ARG A 136 20.15 -7.56 -0.08
CA ARG A 136 18.97 -8.43 -0.25
C ARG A 136 17.70 -7.75 0.24
N LEU A 137 17.77 -6.99 1.33
CA LEU A 137 16.66 -6.20 1.83
C LEU A 137 16.23 -5.12 0.82
N GLY A 138 17.18 -4.43 0.21
CA GLY A 138 16.90 -3.47 -0.85
C GLY A 138 16.24 -4.12 -2.07
N MET A 139 16.74 -5.27 -2.49
CA MET A 139 16.11 -6.05 -3.56
C MET A 139 14.69 -6.51 -3.19
N GLU A 140 14.40 -6.78 -1.92
CA GLU A 140 13.05 -7.07 -1.45
C GLU A 140 12.12 -5.87 -1.64
N GLY A 141 12.55 -4.68 -1.19
CA GLY A 141 11.80 -3.45 -1.33
C GLY A 141 11.50 -3.09 -2.78
N LEU A 142 12.45 -3.32 -3.69
CA LEU A 142 12.26 -3.15 -5.13
C LEU A 142 11.22 -4.12 -5.70
N ARG A 143 11.31 -5.40 -5.35
CA ARG A 143 10.40 -6.45 -5.86
C ARG A 143 8.97 -6.25 -5.38
N GLN A 144 8.82 -5.97 -4.08
CA GLN A 144 7.53 -5.88 -3.42
C GLN A 144 6.97 -4.45 -3.37
N ARG A 145 7.71 -3.46 -3.87
CA ARG A 145 7.27 -2.05 -3.94
C ARG A 145 6.82 -1.49 -2.58
N HIS A 146 7.47 -1.92 -1.50
CA HIS A 146 7.23 -1.42 -0.13
C HIS A 146 8.50 -0.81 0.47
N CYS A 147 8.32 0.14 1.39
CA CYS A 147 9.43 0.84 2.01
C CYS A 147 10.21 -0.11 2.92
N VAL A 148 11.50 -0.28 2.63
CA VAL A 148 12.40 -1.13 3.43
C VAL A 148 13.35 -0.36 4.33
N ALA A 149 13.35 0.98 4.23
CA ALA A 149 14.25 1.84 4.99
C ALA A 149 14.11 1.65 6.52
N SER A 150 12.88 1.44 7.01
CA SER A 150 12.62 1.21 8.44
C SER A 150 13.03 -0.18 8.91
N TYR A 151 13.24 -1.15 8.02
CA TYR A 151 13.70 -2.50 8.39
C TYR A 151 15.22 -2.54 8.57
N ASP A 152 16.00 -1.79 7.80
CA ASP A 152 17.48 -1.82 7.85
C ASP A 152 18.03 -1.49 9.24
N SER A 153 17.51 -0.44 9.89
CA SER A 153 17.92 -0.08 11.25
C SER A 153 17.51 -1.14 12.29
N ARG A 154 16.31 -1.71 12.17
CA ARG A 154 15.81 -2.75 13.08
C ARG A 154 16.58 -4.06 12.94
N LEU A 155 16.94 -4.45 11.72
CA LEU A 155 17.76 -5.63 11.42
C LEU A 155 19.18 -5.48 11.96
N ARG A 156 19.80 -4.30 11.82
CA ARG A 156 21.15 -4.03 12.38
C ARG A 156 21.19 -4.14 13.90
N ASN A 157 20.13 -3.71 14.56
CA ASN A 157 20.02 -3.78 16.02
C ASN A 157 19.58 -5.17 16.52
N GLY A 158 19.30 -6.12 15.61
CA GLY A 158 18.82 -7.45 15.96
C GLY A 158 17.39 -7.46 16.53
N ASN A 159 16.62 -6.38 16.35
CA ASN A 159 15.27 -6.24 16.91
C ASN A 159 14.23 -7.03 16.11
N CYS A 160 14.49 -7.27 14.83
CA CYS A 160 13.65 -8.11 13.98
C CYS A 160 14.48 -8.85 12.94
N ALA A 161 13.89 -9.87 12.33
CA ALA A 161 14.39 -10.52 11.13
C ALA A 161 13.33 -10.48 10.02
N ILE A 162 13.77 -10.49 8.76
CA ILE A 162 12.86 -10.52 7.62
C ILE A 162 13.05 -11.84 6.87
N ALA A 163 11.96 -12.57 6.67
CA ALA A 163 11.92 -13.77 5.84
C ALA A 163 11.17 -13.48 4.54
N ALA A 164 11.72 -13.96 3.42
CA ALA A 164 10.97 -14.10 2.19
C ALA A 164 10.39 -15.51 2.14
N VAL A 165 9.06 -15.64 2.12
CA VAL A 165 8.34 -16.92 2.12
C VAL A 165 7.54 -17.04 0.83
N PHE A 166 7.48 -18.24 0.25
CA PHE A 166 6.70 -18.50 -0.96
C PHE A 166 5.54 -19.44 -0.66
N VAL A 167 4.32 -18.94 -0.89
CA VAL A 167 3.07 -19.69 -0.76
C VAL A 167 2.29 -19.54 -2.07
N ASN A 168 1.84 -20.66 -2.64
CA ASN A 168 1.11 -20.68 -3.92
C ASN A 168 1.83 -19.92 -5.04
N LYS A 169 3.16 -20.05 -5.11
CA LYS A 169 4.06 -19.33 -6.04
C LYS A 169 4.11 -17.79 -5.84
N GLN A 170 3.39 -17.25 -4.86
CA GLN A 170 3.46 -15.85 -4.48
C GLN A 170 4.51 -15.64 -3.39
N ARG A 171 5.27 -14.55 -3.51
CA ARG A 171 6.29 -14.13 -2.55
C ARG A 171 5.68 -13.25 -1.47
N TRP A 172 6.00 -13.55 -0.22
CA TRP A 172 5.57 -12.84 0.97
C TRP A 172 6.78 -12.39 1.77
N THR A 173 6.75 -11.14 2.22
CA THR A 173 7.73 -10.56 3.15
C THR A 173 7.17 -10.66 4.55
N VAL A 174 7.84 -11.43 5.41
CA VAL A 174 7.42 -11.75 6.78
C VAL A 174 8.40 -11.10 7.75
N GLU A 175 7.91 -10.25 8.65
CA GLU A 175 8.67 -9.71 9.76
C GLU A 175 8.54 -10.60 10.99
N LEU A 176 9.69 -11.03 11.51
CA LEU A 176 9.83 -11.88 12.69
C LEU A 176 10.35 -11.05 13.86
N ARG A 177 9.84 -11.34 15.05
CA ARG A 177 10.32 -10.74 16.30
C ARG A 177 10.50 -11.82 17.36
N LEU A 178 11.55 -11.67 18.17
CA LEU A 178 11.73 -12.45 19.38
C LEU A 178 10.65 -12.08 20.41
N THR A 179 10.21 -13.07 21.17
CA THR A 179 9.35 -12.89 22.34
C THR A 179 10.17 -13.12 23.61
N ASN A 180 9.58 -12.82 24.77
CA ASN A 180 10.15 -13.16 26.06
C ASN A 180 9.64 -14.53 26.58
N ASP A 181 8.98 -15.31 25.72
CA ASP A 181 8.34 -16.57 26.06
C ASP A 181 9.20 -17.73 25.55
N GLU A 182 9.68 -18.58 26.46
CA GLU A 182 10.54 -19.73 26.11
C GLU A 182 9.79 -20.80 25.30
N GLU A 183 8.47 -20.91 25.42
CA GLU A 183 7.66 -21.86 24.65
C GLU A 183 7.26 -21.32 23.27
N ALA A 184 7.29 -19.99 23.10
CA ALA A 184 6.95 -19.31 21.85
C ALA A 184 7.98 -18.23 21.50
N PRO A 185 9.27 -18.58 21.31
CA PRO A 185 10.39 -17.64 21.22
C PRO A 185 10.32 -16.70 20.02
N LEU A 186 9.56 -17.06 18.99
CA LEU A 186 9.30 -16.23 17.81
C LEU A 186 7.82 -15.89 17.65
N ARG A 187 7.58 -14.68 17.12
CA ARG A 187 6.28 -14.30 16.58
C ARG A 187 6.43 -13.62 15.22
N ILE A 188 5.39 -13.72 14.42
CA ILE A 188 5.24 -12.95 13.18
C ILE A 188 4.58 -11.62 13.53
N ASP A 189 5.29 -10.51 13.29
CA ASP A 189 4.80 -9.14 13.57
C ASP A 189 3.99 -8.61 12.38
N GLN A 190 4.43 -8.95 11.15
CA GLN A 190 3.81 -8.46 9.92
C GLN A 190 4.03 -9.43 8.76
N ILE A 191 3.05 -9.54 7.87
CA ILE A 191 3.16 -10.24 6.59
C ILE A 191 2.67 -9.31 5.49
N LYS A 192 3.46 -9.13 4.44
CA LYS A 192 3.10 -8.29 3.29
C LYS A 192 3.46 -8.94 1.95
N THR A 193 2.68 -8.63 0.93
CA THR A 193 3.02 -8.88 -0.47
C THR A 193 3.28 -7.56 -1.18
N ARG A 194 3.36 -7.60 -2.51
CA ARG A 194 3.57 -6.44 -3.36
C ARG A 194 2.56 -5.34 -3.03
N TYR A 195 3.02 -4.08 -3.03
CA TYR A 195 2.22 -2.89 -2.71
C TYR A 195 1.60 -2.90 -1.30
N ASN A 196 2.26 -3.52 -0.32
CA ASN A 196 1.78 -3.64 1.07
C ASN A 196 0.46 -4.43 1.22
N GLY A 197 0.12 -5.28 0.25
CA GLY A 197 -1.02 -6.19 0.37
C GLY A 197 -0.88 -7.12 1.58
N LEU A 198 -2.00 -7.43 2.24
CA LEU A 198 -2.06 -8.34 3.39
C LEU A 198 -2.36 -9.78 2.94
N PRO A 199 -1.93 -10.81 3.70
CA PRO A 199 -2.27 -12.19 3.38
C PRO A 199 -3.72 -12.51 3.75
N PRO A 200 -4.43 -13.29 2.91
CA PRO A 200 -5.63 -14.01 3.31
C PRO A 200 -5.38 -14.89 4.54
N ALA A 201 -6.42 -15.24 5.30
CA ALA A 201 -6.30 -16.08 6.50
C ALA A 201 -5.63 -17.43 6.20
N SER A 202 -6.04 -18.09 5.11
CA SER A 202 -5.47 -19.37 4.66
C SER A 202 -3.97 -19.26 4.32
N VAL A 203 -3.55 -18.17 3.70
CA VAL A 203 -2.13 -17.91 3.41
C VAL A 203 -1.37 -17.59 4.69
N ARG A 204 -1.96 -16.83 5.61
CA ARG A 204 -1.37 -16.53 6.92
C ARG A 204 -1.15 -17.82 7.72
N GLU A 205 -2.16 -18.67 7.84
CA GLU A 205 -2.04 -19.98 8.50
C GLU A 205 -0.93 -20.81 7.88
N LYS A 206 -0.88 -20.86 6.54
CA LYS A 206 0.17 -21.59 5.82
C LYS A 206 1.56 -21.00 6.03
N ILE A 207 1.71 -19.68 6.13
CA ILE A 207 2.99 -19.04 6.47
C ILE A 207 3.41 -19.39 7.91
N HIS A 208 2.47 -19.38 8.85
CA HIS A 208 2.72 -19.80 10.23
C HIS A 208 3.15 -21.27 10.31
N GLU A 209 2.49 -22.16 9.57
CA GLU A 209 2.84 -23.58 9.44
C GLU A 209 4.24 -23.77 8.83
N ILE A 210 4.52 -23.11 7.70
CA ILE A 210 5.81 -23.17 6.99
C ILE A 210 6.98 -22.71 7.88
N LEU A 211 6.74 -21.71 8.74
CA LEU A 211 7.75 -21.16 9.64
C LEU A 211 7.77 -21.84 11.01
N GLY A 212 6.85 -22.75 11.30
CA GLY A 212 6.74 -23.40 12.62
C GLY A 212 6.40 -22.44 13.76
N ILE A 213 5.77 -21.29 13.46
CA ILE A 213 5.47 -20.25 14.46
C ILE A 213 3.99 -20.31 14.81
N ALA A 214 3.66 -20.53 16.07
CA ALA A 214 2.28 -20.57 16.54
C ALA A 214 1.53 -19.27 16.21
N LEU A 215 0.33 -19.40 15.64
CA LEU A 215 -0.55 -18.27 15.40
C LEU A 215 -1.16 -17.86 16.74
N LYS A 216 -0.80 -16.68 17.23
CA LYS A 216 -1.28 -16.20 18.54
C LYS A 216 -2.79 -16.03 18.45
N LYS A 217 -3.56 -16.99 18.99
CA LYS A 217 -5.00 -16.79 19.25
C LYS A 217 -5.08 -15.63 20.22
N THR A 218 -5.61 -14.50 19.76
CA THR A 218 -5.84 -13.33 20.61
C THR A 218 -6.76 -13.75 21.75
N ALA A 219 -6.20 -13.93 22.94
CA ALA A 219 -6.98 -14.08 24.16
C ALA A 219 -7.65 -12.73 24.43
N GLY A 220 -8.96 -12.66 24.18
CA GLY A 220 -9.74 -11.43 24.35
C GLY A 220 -10.73 -11.11 23.24
N VAL A 221 -11.36 -12.10 22.61
CA VAL A 221 -12.80 -12.04 22.35
C VAL A 221 -13.37 -13.33 22.91
N SER A 222 -14.34 -13.17 23.80
CA SER A 222 -15.07 -14.23 24.48
C SER A 222 -15.46 -15.35 23.52
N VAL A 223 -15.33 -16.59 24.01
CA VAL A 223 -15.92 -17.78 23.41
C VAL A 223 -17.44 -17.63 23.48
N GLY A 224 -18.01 -16.91 22.53
CA GLY A 224 -19.39 -17.04 22.07
C GLY A 224 -19.32 -17.65 20.69
N SER A 225 -19.59 -18.97 20.60
CA SER A 225 -19.84 -19.76 19.39
C SER A 225 -19.29 -19.14 18.08
N ALA A 226 -18.08 -19.52 17.68
CA ALA A 226 -17.38 -18.93 16.54
C ALA A 226 -18.08 -19.26 15.21
N MET A 227 -19.04 -18.43 14.83
CA MET A 227 -19.50 -18.30 13.46
C MET A 227 -18.35 -17.73 12.62
N PRO A 228 -18.12 -18.21 11.39
CA PRO A 228 -17.09 -17.65 10.53
C PRO A 228 -17.38 -16.18 10.21
N ASN A 229 -16.35 -15.32 10.19
CA ASN A 229 -16.49 -13.88 9.93
C ASN A 229 -17.12 -13.57 8.56
N TYR A 230 -16.94 -14.47 7.60
CA TYR A 230 -17.50 -14.45 6.25
C TYR A 230 -18.18 -15.80 5.99
N ILE A 231 -19.31 -15.79 5.30
CA ILE A 231 -20.20 -16.93 5.10
C ILE A 231 -20.36 -17.31 3.61
N TYR A 232 -19.71 -16.61 2.68
CA TYR A 232 -19.82 -16.83 1.23
C TYR A 232 -19.52 -18.28 0.83
N MET A 233 -18.55 -18.95 1.45
CA MET A 233 -18.24 -20.35 1.17
C MET A 233 -19.40 -21.29 1.53
N GLU A 234 -20.15 -20.98 2.60
CA GLU A 234 -21.31 -21.75 3.00
C GLU A 234 -22.50 -21.46 2.07
N ASN A 235 -22.68 -20.21 1.65
CA ASN A 235 -23.68 -19.83 0.65
C ASN A 235 -23.39 -20.47 -0.71
N LEU A 236 -22.12 -20.51 -1.15
CA LEU A 236 -21.70 -21.24 -2.35
C LEU A 236 -22.09 -22.72 -2.27
N ARG A 237 -21.89 -23.39 -1.12
CA ARG A 237 -22.31 -24.80 -0.94
C ARG A 237 -23.83 -24.97 -1.03
N ARG A 238 -24.61 -23.98 -0.58
CA ARG A 238 -26.07 -24.00 -0.62
C ARG A 238 -26.63 -23.76 -2.02
N ILE A 239 -26.04 -22.86 -2.81
CA ILE A 239 -26.53 -22.55 -4.17
C ILE A 239 -26.01 -23.53 -5.23
N LEU A 240 -24.86 -24.18 -5.03
CA LEU A 240 -24.24 -25.05 -6.02
C LEU A 240 -25.15 -26.21 -6.49
N PRO A 241 -25.90 -26.92 -5.62
CA PRO A 241 -26.87 -27.92 -6.04
C PRO A 241 -28.01 -27.34 -6.89
N VAL A 242 -28.44 -26.11 -6.60
CA VAL A 242 -29.51 -25.42 -7.35
C VAL A 242 -29.02 -25.12 -8.78
N LEU A 243 -27.80 -24.58 -8.91
CA LEU A 243 -27.17 -24.33 -10.21
C LEU A 243 -27.02 -25.61 -11.04
N ARG A 244 -26.58 -26.72 -10.42
CA ARG A 244 -26.48 -28.04 -11.07
C ARG A 244 -27.83 -28.57 -11.53
N ALA A 245 -28.88 -28.42 -10.72
CA ALA A 245 -30.23 -28.85 -11.08
C ALA A 245 -30.79 -28.08 -12.28
N GLN A 246 -30.36 -26.84 -12.48
CA GLN A 246 -30.72 -26.00 -13.64
C GLN A 246 -29.82 -26.24 -14.87
N GLY A 247 -28.82 -27.12 -14.77
CA GLY A 247 -27.89 -27.40 -15.87
C GLY A 247 -26.93 -26.25 -16.18
N ILE A 248 -26.72 -25.33 -15.24
CA ILE A 248 -25.73 -24.26 -15.38
C ILE A 248 -24.33 -24.84 -15.22
N GLU A 249 -23.41 -24.42 -16.08
CA GLU A 249 -22.01 -24.84 -16.05
C GLU A 249 -21.12 -23.76 -15.43
N ASN A 250 -21.40 -22.49 -15.71
CA ASN A 250 -20.66 -21.33 -15.26
C ASN A 250 -21.59 -20.20 -14.84
N VAL A 251 -21.27 -19.52 -13.74
CA VAL A 251 -21.87 -18.24 -13.36
C VAL A 251 -20.77 -17.20 -13.30
N THR A 252 -20.93 -16.09 -14.04
CA THR A 252 -19.97 -14.98 -14.05
C THR A 252 -20.64 -13.73 -13.53
N ILE A 253 -20.02 -13.15 -12.49
CA ILE A 253 -20.49 -11.95 -11.81
C ILE A 253 -19.47 -10.85 -12.05
N SER A 254 -19.84 -9.80 -12.78
CA SER A 254 -18.97 -8.63 -13.00
C SER A 254 -19.34 -7.53 -12.02
N PHE A 255 -18.35 -6.83 -11.48
CA PHE A 255 -18.55 -5.68 -10.61
C PHE A 255 -17.64 -4.53 -11.01
N GLU A 256 -18.09 -3.31 -10.73
CA GLU A 256 -17.35 -2.10 -11.05
C GLU A 256 -17.59 -1.02 -9.98
N GLY A 257 -16.53 -0.28 -9.66
CA GLY A 257 -16.58 0.86 -8.76
C GLY A 257 -15.77 2.04 -9.28
N TYR A 258 -16.17 3.23 -8.84
CA TYR A 258 -15.54 4.50 -9.14
C TYR A 258 -15.97 5.58 -8.13
N GLY A 259 -15.03 6.46 -7.75
CA GLY A 259 -15.31 7.58 -6.85
C GLY A 259 -15.46 7.14 -5.40
N ASP A 260 -16.69 6.93 -4.95
CA ASP A 260 -17.06 6.45 -3.61
C ASP A 260 -18.13 5.35 -3.66
N SER A 261 -18.37 4.83 -4.87
CA SER A 261 -19.50 3.95 -5.18
C SER A 261 -19.01 2.73 -5.96
N GLY A 262 -19.61 1.58 -5.71
CA GLY A 262 -19.36 0.37 -6.45
C GLY A 262 -20.53 -0.60 -6.34
N SER A 263 -20.76 -1.34 -7.42
CA SER A 263 -21.87 -2.28 -7.53
C SER A 263 -21.46 -3.53 -8.31
N ILE A 264 -22.20 -4.60 -8.09
CA ILE A 264 -22.29 -5.71 -9.03
C ILE A 264 -23.06 -5.21 -10.25
N GLU A 265 -22.46 -5.34 -11.42
CA GLU A 265 -22.98 -4.85 -12.70
C GLU A 265 -23.86 -5.89 -13.40
N ASP A 266 -23.44 -7.16 -13.39
CA ASP A 266 -24.22 -8.25 -13.98
C ASP A 266 -23.90 -9.59 -13.31
N ILE A 267 -24.91 -10.46 -13.31
CA ILE A 267 -24.81 -11.88 -12.95
C ILE A 267 -25.33 -12.68 -14.15
N SER A 268 -24.39 -13.33 -14.83
CA SER A 268 -24.65 -14.11 -16.04
C SER A 268 -24.53 -15.60 -15.74
N TYR A 269 -25.43 -16.38 -16.36
CA TYR A 269 -25.53 -17.84 -16.17
C TYR A 269 -25.33 -18.51 -17.54
N ALA A 270 -24.43 -19.48 -17.63
CA ALA A 270 -24.09 -20.15 -18.88
C ALA A 270 -23.92 -21.67 -18.69
N PRO A 271 -24.47 -22.51 -19.58
CA PRO A 271 -25.56 -22.21 -20.51
C PRO A 271 -26.86 -21.94 -19.72
N CYS A 272 -27.68 -20.99 -20.15
CA CYS A 272 -28.97 -20.72 -19.51
C CYS A 272 -30.12 -21.01 -20.48
N THR A 273 -30.97 -21.97 -20.11
CA THR A 273 -32.21 -22.29 -20.84
C THR A 273 -33.47 -21.85 -20.09
N ASN A 274 -33.32 -21.42 -18.84
CA ASN A 274 -34.42 -20.99 -17.98
C ASN A 274 -34.36 -19.46 -17.80
N GLU A 275 -35.26 -18.74 -18.46
CA GLU A 275 -35.31 -17.27 -18.39
C GLU A 275 -35.54 -16.73 -16.97
N ASN A 276 -36.17 -17.54 -16.10
CA ASN A 276 -36.47 -17.16 -14.71
C ASN A 276 -35.41 -17.64 -13.71
N ILE A 277 -34.22 -18.04 -14.17
CA ILE A 277 -33.18 -18.57 -13.27
C ILE A 277 -32.84 -17.61 -12.11
N LYS A 278 -32.86 -16.30 -12.38
CA LYS A 278 -32.54 -15.26 -11.41
C LYS A 278 -33.51 -15.25 -10.22
N GLU A 279 -34.76 -15.67 -10.44
CA GLU A 279 -35.85 -15.62 -9.46
C GLU A 279 -36.04 -16.92 -8.68
N ILE A 280 -35.23 -17.96 -8.96
CA ILE A 280 -35.35 -19.25 -8.27
C ILE A 280 -35.16 -19.02 -6.76
N PRO A 281 -36.12 -19.44 -5.92
CA PRO A 281 -35.99 -19.26 -4.47
C PRO A 281 -34.90 -20.18 -3.93
N VAL A 282 -34.00 -19.60 -3.12
CA VAL A 282 -32.93 -20.33 -2.45
C VAL A 282 -32.86 -19.94 -0.97
N GLU A 283 -32.44 -20.89 -0.15
CA GLU A 283 -32.06 -20.62 1.23
C GLU A 283 -30.56 -20.32 1.31
N HIS A 284 -30.21 -19.12 1.72
CA HIS A 284 -28.81 -18.76 2.01
C HIS A 284 -28.70 -18.20 3.43
N LEU A 285 -27.47 -18.09 3.93
CA LEU A 285 -27.18 -17.50 5.21
C LEU A 285 -26.94 -16.01 5.04
N CYS A 286 -27.57 -15.21 5.90
CA CYS A 286 -27.35 -13.77 5.99
C CYS A 286 -26.75 -13.42 7.33
N THR A 287 -26.03 -12.30 7.37
CA THR A 287 -25.54 -11.76 8.62
C THR A 287 -26.36 -10.56 9.07
N ALA A 288 -26.98 -10.67 10.25
CA ALA A 288 -27.55 -9.53 10.96
C ALA A 288 -26.57 -9.05 12.05
N SER A 289 -26.24 -7.77 12.03
CA SER A 289 -25.53 -7.11 13.13
C SER A 289 -26.54 -6.36 13.99
N HIS A 290 -26.58 -6.65 15.29
CA HIS A 290 -27.39 -5.89 16.25
C HIS A 290 -26.50 -5.43 17.39
N PHE A 291 -26.81 -4.24 17.91
CA PHE A 291 -26.09 -3.66 19.03
C PHE A 291 -26.77 -4.06 20.33
N ASP A 292 -26.08 -4.83 21.17
CA ASP A 292 -26.56 -5.28 22.47
C ASP A 292 -25.46 -5.13 23.53
N ASP A 293 -25.83 -4.60 24.70
CA ASP A 293 -24.95 -4.32 25.84
C ASP A 293 -23.56 -3.73 25.50
N GLY A 294 -23.53 -2.73 24.61
CA GLY A 294 -22.29 -2.04 24.24
C GLY A 294 -21.41 -2.78 23.24
N GLN A 295 -21.86 -3.93 22.71
CA GLN A 295 -21.14 -4.75 21.74
C GLN A 295 -21.99 -4.97 20.49
N TRP A 296 -21.34 -5.00 19.32
CA TRP A 296 -21.98 -5.44 18.08
C TRP A 296 -21.97 -6.96 18.03
N LEU A 297 -23.15 -7.56 18.13
CA LEU A 297 -23.34 -9.00 17.99
C LEU A 297 -23.70 -9.32 16.55
N LYS A 298 -22.88 -10.17 15.93
CA LYS A 298 -23.04 -10.68 14.57
C LYS A 298 -23.76 -12.03 14.63
N THR A 299 -25.01 -12.08 14.22
CA THR A 299 -25.81 -13.32 14.16
C THR A 299 -25.96 -13.75 12.72
N VAL A 300 -25.75 -15.03 12.43
CA VAL A 300 -26.03 -15.60 11.12
C VAL A 300 -27.37 -16.32 11.18
N THR A 301 -28.26 -15.99 10.25
CA THR A 301 -29.59 -16.57 10.17
C THR A 301 -29.85 -17.04 8.75
N PRO A 302 -30.48 -18.22 8.56
CA PRO A 302 -31.00 -18.61 7.25
C PRO A 302 -32.07 -17.61 6.79
N GLN A 303 -32.02 -17.24 5.51
CA GLN A 303 -32.98 -16.38 4.84
C GLN A 303 -33.39 -17.02 3.51
N GLN A 304 -34.66 -16.85 3.15
CA GLN A 304 -35.16 -17.17 1.81
C GLN A 304 -35.06 -15.92 0.94
N SER A 305 -34.41 -16.04 -0.21
CA SER A 305 -34.24 -14.97 -1.19
C SER A 305 -34.23 -15.55 -2.60
N THR A 306 -34.10 -14.69 -3.61
CA THR A 306 -33.85 -15.15 -4.98
C THR A 306 -32.41 -15.62 -5.16
N LEU A 307 -32.17 -16.53 -6.12
CA LEU A 307 -30.83 -17.00 -6.46
C LEU A 307 -29.89 -15.83 -6.77
N ASN A 308 -30.40 -14.79 -7.44
CA ASN A 308 -29.63 -13.61 -7.80
C ASN A 308 -29.22 -12.79 -6.58
N GLU A 309 -30.13 -12.55 -5.63
CA GLU A 309 -29.82 -11.85 -4.37
C GLU A 309 -28.83 -12.64 -3.52
N ALA A 310 -28.98 -13.97 -3.43
CA ALA A 310 -28.04 -14.81 -2.71
C ALA A 310 -26.61 -14.77 -3.32
N ILE A 311 -26.51 -14.73 -4.66
CA ILE A 311 -25.23 -14.59 -5.38
C ILE A 311 -24.64 -13.18 -5.21
N ASP A 312 -25.48 -12.15 -5.20
CA ASP A 312 -25.08 -10.77 -4.95
C ASP A 312 -24.47 -10.60 -3.55
N GLU A 313 -25.19 -11.04 -2.51
CA GLU A 313 -24.73 -10.96 -1.12
C GLU A 313 -23.47 -11.78 -0.86
N LEU A 314 -23.37 -13.02 -1.38
CA LEU A 314 -22.15 -13.82 -1.20
C LEU A 314 -20.97 -13.21 -1.95
N THR A 315 -21.21 -12.49 -3.06
CA THR A 315 -20.14 -11.83 -3.82
C THR A 315 -19.61 -10.65 -3.03
N TYR A 316 -20.47 -9.82 -2.43
CA TYR A 316 -20.03 -8.76 -1.52
C TYR A 316 -19.29 -9.29 -0.29
N ASP A 317 -19.76 -10.39 0.30
CA ASP A 317 -19.09 -11.02 1.45
C ASP A 317 -17.70 -11.57 1.07
N TYR A 318 -17.54 -12.14 -0.14
CA TYR A 318 -16.23 -12.56 -0.63
C TYR A 318 -15.32 -11.37 -0.98
N LEU A 319 -15.87 -10.30 -1.60
CA LEU A 319 -15.15 -9.06 -1.86
C LEU A 319 -14.65 -8.42 -0.55
N GLU A 320 -15.46 -8.41 0.50
CA GLU A 320 -15.09 -7.88 1.82
C GLU A 320 -13.94 -8.71 2.45
N GLU A 321 -13.94 -10.04 2.30
CA GLU A 321 -12.84 -10.90 2.76
C GLU A 321 -11.49 -10.50 2.13
N THR A 322 -11.49 -10.04 0.87
CA THR A 322 -10.26 -9.64 0.19
C THR A 322 -9.59 -8.43 0.84
N GLY A 323 -10.36 -7.57 1.52
CA GLY A 323 -9.92 -6.28 2.05
C GLY A 323 -9.43 -5.30 0.97
N VAL A 324 -9.76 -5.54 -0.30
CA VAL A 324 -9.40 -4.66 -1.42
C VAL A 324 -10.40 -3.52 -1.52
N ASP A 325 -9.91 -2.30 -1.50
CA ASP A 325 -10.71 -1.08 -1.72
C ASP A 325 -10.94 -0.88 -3.23
N TRP A 326 -11.94 -1.58 -3.77
CA TRP A 326 -12.23 -1.61 -5.22
C TRP A 326 -13.22 -0.54 -5.67
N TYR A 327 -13.85 0.20 -4.75
CA TYR A 327 -14.90 1.16 -5.08
C TYR A 327 -14.51 2.62 -4.83
N ASN A 328 -13.48 2.90 -4.01
CA ASN A 328 -13.06 4.28 -3.75
C ASN A 328 -12.01 4.81 -4.75
N ASN A 329 -11.93 6.14 -4.84
CA ASN A 329 -10.98 6.91 -5.64
C ASN A 329 -11.09 6.63 -7.15
N ASP A 330 -10.01 6.11 -7.75
CA ASP A 330 -9.99 5.71 -9.16
C ASP A 330 -10.85 4.47 -9.41
N GLY A 331 -11.31 3.80 -8.35
CA GLY A 331 -12.19 2.65 -8.41
C GLY A 331 -11.48 1.38 -8.86
N GLY A 332 -12.26 0.44 -9.35
CA GLY A 332 -11.83 -0.93 -9.58
C GLY A 332 -12.89 -1.71 -10.32
N TYR A 333 -12.53 -2.88 -10.80
CA TYR A 333 -13.42 -3.77 -11.52
C TYR A 333 -12.95 -5.20 -11.38
N GLY A 334 -13.80 -6.16 -11.68
CA GLY A 334 -13.39 -7.53 -11.66
C GLY A 334 -14.54 -8.48 -11.88
N GLU A 335 -14.22 -9.76 -11.70
CA GLU A 335 -15.15 -10.84 -11.96
C GLU A 335 -15.03 -11.92 -10.89
N LEU A 336 -16.19 -12.42 -10.44
CA LEU A 336 -16.30 -13.68 -9.70
C LEU A 336 -16.87 -14.73 -10.66
N VAL A 337 -16.18 -15.87 -10.79
CA VAL A 337 -16.57 -16.98 -11.66
C VAL A 337 -16.79 -18.22 -10.81
N ILE A 338 -18.01 -18.77 -10.87
CA ILE A 338 -18.38 -20.06 -10.27
C ILE A 338 -18.40 -21.10 -11.39
N ASP A 339 -17.44 -22.03 -11.35
CA ASP A 339 -17.47 -23.24 -12.18
C ASP A 339 -18.30 -24.30 -11.43
N VAL A 340 -19.51 -24.53 -11.92
CA VAL A 340 -20.52 -25.38 -11.28
C VAL A 340 -20.13 -26.86 -11.37
N ASN A 341 -19.47 -27.25 -12.47
CA ASN A 341 -19.03 -28.61 -12.73
C ASN A 341 -17.85 -28.97 -11.84
N ALA A 342 -16.82 -28.13 -11.83
CA ALA A 342 -15.65 -28.28 -10.98
C ALA A 342 -15.97 -28.03 -9.49
N GLY A 343 -17.04 -27.29 -9.19
CA GLY A 343 -17.39 -26.87 -7.84
C GLY A 343 -16.36 -25.90 -7.26
N THR A 344 -15.82 -25.03 -8.11
CA THR A 344 -14.78 -24.05 -7.75
C THR A 344 -15.27 -22.63 -7.94
N VAL A 345 -14.77 -21.71 -7.14
CA VAL A 345 -14.99 -20.27 -7.30
C VAL A 345 -13.64 -19.57 -7.51
N ALA A 346 -13.59 -18.62 -8.43
CA ALA A 346 -12.45 -17.73 -8.66
C ALA A 346 -12.92 -16.28 -8.56
N LEU A 347 -12.19 -15.45 -7.83
CA LEU A 347 -12.45 -14.02 -7.70
C LEU A 347 -11.21 -13.25 -8.17
N GLU A 348 -11.40 -12.40 -9.18
CA GLU A 348 -10.40 -11.45 -9.66
C GLU A 348 -10.85 -10.03 -9.29
N VAL A 349 -10.02 -9.29 -8.55
CA VAL A 349 -10.28 -7.89 -8.18
C VAL A 349 -9.14 -7.03 -8.72
N ASN A 350 -9.46 -6.12 -9.63
CA ASN A 350 -8.54 -5.13 -10.18
C ASN A 350 -8.85 -3.75 -9.59
N VAL A 351 -7.81 -2.97 -9.29
CA VAL A 351 -7.92 -1.56 -8.88
C VAL A 351 -7.31 -0.67 -9.95
N ARG A 352 -7.95 0.45 -10.22
CA ARG A 352 -7.50 1.45 -11.18
C ARG A 352 -6.52 2.42 -10.53
N TYR A 353 -5.70 3.04 -11.36
CA TYR A 353 -4.78 4.09 -10.97
C TYR A 353 -4.65 5.09 -12.11
N THR A 354 -4.96 6.35 -11.84
CA THR A 354 -4.86 7.45 -12.80
C THR A 354 -3.65 8.33 -12.46
N GLU A 355 -2.69 8.41 -13.39
CA GLU A 355 -1.60 9.38 -13.34
C GLU A 355 -1.75 10.33 -14.53
N SER A 356 -1.93 11.61 -14.24
CA SER A 356 -2.03 12.65 -15.27
C SER A 356 -0.76 13.50 -15.31
N THR A 357 -0.20 13.66 -16.50
CA THR A 357 0.97 14.52 -16.75
C THR A 357 0.63 15.59 -17.78
N THR A 358 0.97 16.84 -17.48
CA THR A 358 0.88 17.93 -18.46
C THR A 358 2.15 17.93 -19.29
N GLU A 359 2.08 17.36 -20.49
CA GLU A 359 3.22 17.27 -21.40
C GLU A 359 3.45 18.57 -22.20
N TYR A 360 2.42 19.41 -22.31
CA TYR A 360 2.47 20.71 -23.00
C TYR A 360 1.42 21.66 -22.43
N SER A 361 1.79 22.92 -22.25
CA SER A 361 0.90 24.02 -21.85
C SER A 361 1.39 25.29 -22.53
N ALA A 362 0.49 26.02 -23.17
CA ALA A 362 0.74 27.33 -23.76
C ALA A 362 -0.51 28.19 -23.63
N GLU A 363 -0.32 29.47 -23.38
CA GLU A 363 -1.34 30.49 -23.43
C GLU A 363 -0.98 31.40 -24.61
N ARG A 364 -1.94 31.80 -25.44
CA ARG A 364 -1.69 32.61 -26.63
C ARG A 364 -2.63 33.80 -26.66
N ASP A 365 -2.11 34.93 -27.11
CA ASP A 365 -2.93 36.11 -27.33
C ASP A 365 -3.86 35.84 -28.51
N ILE A 366 -5.16 36.08 -28.33
CA ILE A 366 -6.17 35.73 -29.33
C ILE A 366 -6.12 36.63 -30.57
N ILE A 367 -5.52 37.82 -30.45
CA ILE A 367 -5.42 38.81 -31.53
C ILE A 367 -4.12 38.59 -32.31
N THR A 368 -2.98 38.37 -31.63
CA THR A 368 -1.67 38.25 -32.28
C THR A 368 -1.26 36.81 -32.57
N GLY A 369 -1.80 35.83 -31.81
CA GLY A 369 -1.46 34.42 -31.91
C GLY A 369 -0.11 34.05 -31.30
N GLU A 370 0.59 35.00 -30.69
CA GLU A 370 1.86 34.78 -30.00
C GLU A 370 1.65 34.11 -28.64
N ASP A 371 2.61 33.28 -28.23
CA ASP A 371 2.62 32.69 -26.88
C ASP A 371 2.83 33.82 -25.84
N ILE A 372 2.03 33.82 -24.76
CA ILE A 372 2.10 34.79 -23.65
C ILE A 372 2.55 34.15 -22.33
#